data_AF-A0A2V7BZ76-F1
#
_entry.id   AF-A0A2V7BZ76-F1
#
_cell.length_a   1.000
_cell.length_b   1.000
_cell.length_c   1.000
_cell.angle_alpha   90.00
_cell.angle_beta   90.00
_cell.angle_gamma   90.00
#
_symmetry.space_group_name_H-M   'P 1'
#
loop_
_entity.id
_entity.type
_entity.pdbx_description
1 polymer ?
#
loop_
_entity_poly.entity_id
_entity_poly.type
_entity_poly.pdbx_seq_one_letter_code
_entity_poly.pdbx_strand_id
1 'polypeptide(L)'
;MPVRDGAVLAGGAGAQGGRGRARRLLSPLLIQRRSPMARRILHPTDFSGASRAAFRKAIEMAKSSRAELLLVHVLSPIVPVAGEGYVSPKMYDEIAASTRAWAQKQLDNLLAQAKKARVRAKGFLLEGVAHEQIVRFAKSKRVDLVVMGTHGRTGLAKLFVGSVAARVVAAAPCPVLTVRGK
;
A
#
# COMPACT_ATOMS: atom_id res chain seq x y z
N MET A 1 -12.60 8.10 -65.19
CA MET A 1 -13.08 9.47 -64.99
C MET A 1 -12.13 10.19 -64.05
N PRO A 2 -11.22 11.01 -64.60
CA PRO A 2 -10.25 11.84 -63.88
C PRO A 2 -10.75 13.28 -63.73
N VAL A 3 -10.22 14.03 -62.76
CA VAL A 3 -9.90 15.49 -62.79
C VAL A 3 -9.13 15.76 -61.49
N ARG A 4 -7.82 16.02 -61.45
CA ARG A 4 -6.97 17.11 -62.00
C ARG A 4 -7.09 18.46 -61.29
N ASP A 5 -5.90 19.06 -61.17
CA ASP A 5 -5.52 20.47 -60.95
C ASP A 5 -5.32 20.94 -59.49
N GLY A 6 -4.20 21.57 -59.12
CA GLY A 6 -3.05 22.03 -59.89
C GLY A 6 -2.53 23.39 -59.36
N ALA A 7 -1.29 23.40 -58.86
CA ALA A 7 -0.31 24.52 -58.81
C ALA A 7 -0.73 25.83 -58.05
N VAL A 8 0.12 26.78 -57.64
CA VAL A 8 1.36 27.36 -58.20
C VAL A 8 2.22 28.00 -57.09
N LEU A 9 3.53 28.05 -57.35
CA LEU A 9 4.63 28.70 -56.62
C LEU A 9 4.69 30.24 -56.79
N ALA A 10 5.21 30.93 -55.77
CA ALA A 10 6.08 32.11 -55.89
C ALA A 10 6.97 32.12 -54.63
N GLY A 11 8.30 32.26 -54.63
CA GLY A 11 9.21 32.94 -55.54
C GLY A 11 10.02 33.91 -54.66
N GLY A 12 11.35 33.73 -54.54
CA GLY A 12 12.19 34.69 -53.80
C GLY A 12 13.54 34.14 -53.36
N ALA A 13 14.58 34.51 -54.10
CA ALA A 13 15.95 34.08 -53.98
C ALA A 13 16.76 34.81 -52.89
N GLY A 14 17.75 34.10 -52.34
CA GLY A 14 19.11 34.60 -52.10
C GLY A 14 19.37 35.59 -50.96
N ALA A 15 20.09 35.13 -49.92
CA ALA A 15 21.18 35.90 -49.33
C ALA A 15 22.08 35.00 -48.47
N GLN A 16 23.36 35.32 -48.51
CA GLN A 16 24.52 34.58 -48.02
C GLN A 16 24.68 34.62 -46.49
N GLY A 17 25.45 33.66 -45.97
CA GLY A 17 26.49 33.93 -44.97
C GLY A 17 26.03 34.25 -43.54
N GLY A 18 26.00 33.24 -42.67
CA GLY A 18 25.94 33.47 -41.23
C GLY A 18 26.34 32.22 -40.44
N ARG A 19 27.58 32.19 -39.94
CA ARG A 19 28.05 31.21 -38.95
C ARG A 19 27.26 31.39 -37.65
N GLY A 20 26.08 30.77 -37.54
CA GLY A 20 25.27 30.72 -36.33
C GLY A 20 25.71 29.55 -35.46
N ARG A 21 26.36 29.85 -34.34
CA ARG A 21 26.68 28.88 -33.27
C ARG A 21 25.46 28.01 -32.96
N ALA A 22 25.64 26.69 -33.00
CA ALA A 22 24.66 25.73 -32.52
C ALA A 22 24.25 26.08 -31.09
N ARG A 23 23.09 26.71 -30.91
CA ARG A 23 22.40 26.77 -29.63
C ARG A 23 22.01 25.34 -29.30
N ARG A 24 22.80 24.69 -28.43
CA ARG A 24 22.34 23.52 -27.68
C ARG A 24 21.03 23.92 -27.01
N LEU A 25 19.93 23.42 -27.55
CA LEU A 25 18.65 23.39 -26.85
C LEU A 25 18.91 22.57 -25.58
N LEU A 26 19.03 23.25 -24.45
CA LEU A 26 19.03 22.60 -23.16
C LEU A 26 17.65 21.99 -23.00
N SER A 27 17.60 20.66 -23.12
CA SER A 27 16.43 19.85 -22.78
C SER A 27 15.89 20.33 -21.43
N PRO A 28 14.58 20.52 -21.25
CA PRO A 28 14.04 20.83 -19.94
C PRO A 28 14.42 19.67 -19.02
N LEU A 29 15.36 19.94 -18.10
CA LEU A 29 15.65 19.07 -16.98
C LEU A 29 14.35 18.95 -16.20
N LEU A 30 13.61 17.88 -16.47
CA LEU A 30 12.59 17.38 -15.56
C LEU A 30 13.32 17.19 -14.24
N ILE A 31 13.17 18.16 -13.33
CA ILE A 31 13.40 17.96 -11.92
C ILE A 31 12.39 16.88 -11.56
N GLN A 32 12.81 15.60 -11.69
CA GLN A 32 12.17 14.51 -10.99
C GLN A 32 12.30 14.90 -9.53
N ARG A 33 11.26 15.57 -9.01
CA ARG A 33 11.03 15.70 -7.58
C ARG A 33 11.09 14.26 -7.08
N ARG A 34 12.22 13.87 -6.51
CA ARG A 34 12.36 12.58 -5.85
C ARG A 34 11.28 12.59 -4.79
N SER A 35 10.17 11.86 -5.04
CA SER A 35 9.16 11.64 -4.02
C SER A 35 9.90 11.19 -2.76
N PRO A 36 9.62 11.79 -1.59
CA PRO A 36 10.34 11.44 -0.37
C PRO A 36 10.28 9.93 -0.21
N MET A 37 11.46 9.30 -0.21
CA MET A 37 11.60 7.86 -0.17
C MET A 37 10.98 7.38 1.15
N ALA A 38 9.88 6.62 1.08
CA ALA A 38 9.20 6.10 2.25
C ALA A 38 10.21 5.35 3.14
N ARG A 39 10.41 5.83 4.37
CA ARG A 39 11.35 5.25 5.35
C ARG A 39 10.66 4.21 6.22
N ARG A 40 9.35 4.33 6.42
CA ARG A 40 8.50 3.39 7.14
C ARG A 40 7.26 3.04 6.35
N ILE A 41 7.10 1.75 6.09
CA ILE A 41 5.93 1.19 5.40
C ILE A 41 5.14 0.37 6.43
N LEU A 42 3.84 0.62 6.53
CA LEU A 42 2.93 -0.16 7.37
C LEU A 42 2.14 -1.14 6.50
N HIS A 43 2.16 -2.40 6.87
CA HIS A 43 1.28 -3.41 6.30
C HIS A 43 0.35 -3.98 7.38
N PRO A 44 -0.90 -3.50 7.46
CA PRO A 44 -1.91 -4.14 8.29
C PRO A 44 -2.37 -5.44 7.60
N THR A 45 -2.51 -6.50 8.39
CA THR A 45 -2.87 -7.83 7.87
C THR A 45 -4.00 -8.47 8.67
N ASP A 46 -4.88 -9.16 7.96
CA ASP A 46 -5.86 -10.11 8.51
C ASP A 46 -5.57 -11.56 8.08
N PHE A 47 -4.37 -11.79 7.53
CA PHE A 47 -3.84 -13.07 7.03
C PHE A 47 -4.61 -13.68 5.84
N SER A 48 -5.58 -12.94 5.27
CA SER A 48 -6.31 -13.35 4.06
C SER A 48 -5.42 -13.42 2.82
N GLY A 49 -5.93 -14.02 1.74
CA GLY A 49 -5.23 -14.06 0.44
C GLY A 49 -4.95 -12.67 -0.13
N ALA A 50 -5.91 -11.75 -0.02
CA ALA A 50 -5.74 -10.36 -0.44
C ALA A 50 -4.67 -9.63 0.39
N SER A 51 -4.66 -9.85 1.72
CA SER A 51 -3.58 -9.33 2.57
C SER A 51 -2.21 -9.89 2.17
N ARG A 52 -2.11 -11.19 1.85
CA ARG A 52 -0.85 -11.81 1.37
C ARG A 52 -0.35 -11.20 0.07
N ALA A 53 -1.23 -10.80 -0.85
CA ALA A 53 -0.84 -10.08 -2.06
C ALA A 53 -0.28 -8.69 -1.73
N ALA A 54 -0.94 -7.97 -0.82
CA ALA A 54 -0.46 -6.68 -0.33
C ALA A 54 0.89 -6.79 0.40
N PHE A 55 1.10 -7.85 1.19
CA PHE A 55 2.35 -8.12 1.89
C PHE A 55 3.53 -8.27 0.91
N ARG A 56 3.36 -9.03 -0.18
CA ARG A 56 4.40 -9.15 -1.22
C ARG A 56 4.74 -7.77 -1.81
N LYS A 57 3.73 -6.94 -2.07
CA LYS A 57 3.96 -5.59 -2.56
C LYS A 57 4.69 -4.72 -1.54
N ALA A 58 4.34 -4.83 -0.27
CA ALA A 58 5.01 -4.12 0.82
C ALA A 58 6.50 -4.51 0.93
N ILE A 59 6.84 -5.80 0.76
CA ILE A 59 8.24 -6.27 0.68
C ILE A 59 8.97 -5.63 -0.50
N GLU A 60 8.39 -5.64 -1.70
CA GLU A 60 9.01 -5.03 -2.90
C GLU A 60 9.34 -3.56 -2.67
N MET A 61 8.36 -2.81 -2.15
CA MET A 61 8.52 -1.39 -1.89
C MET A 61 9.58 -1.15 -0.80
N ALA A 62 9.49 -1.85 0.32
CA ALA A 62 10.44 -1.71 1.42
C ALA A 62 11.88 -2.03 0.98
N LYS A 63 12.06 -3.03 0.11
CA LYS A 63 13.37 -3.38 -0.45
C LYS A 63 13.90 -2.25 -1.35
N SER A 64 13.06 -1.72 -2.25
CA SER A 64 13.46 -0.65 -3.17
C SER A 64 13.80 0.67 -2.46
N SER A 65 13.11 1.00 -1.37
CA SER A 65 13.30 2.23 -0.61
C SER A 65 14.18 2.07 0.64
N ARG A 66 14.68 0.85 0.90
CA ARG A 66 15.37 0.47 2.15
C ARG A 66 14.58 0.83 3.42
N ALA A 67 13.24 0.81 3.33
CA ALA A 67 12.35 1.12 4.44
C ALA A 67 12.35 0.04 5.52
N GLU A 68 11.95 0.43 6.73
CA GLU A 68 11.48 -0.49 7.76
C GLU A 68 10.01 -0.86 7.48
N LEU A 69 9.71 -2.15 7.48
CA LEU A 69 8.37 -2.70 7.31
C LEU A 69 7.73 -2.99 8.67
N LEU A 70 6.65 -2.28 9.01
CA LEU A 70 5.87 -2.51 10.22
C LEU A 70 4.68 -3.41 9.85
N LEU A 71 4.59 -4.58 10.47
CA LEU A 71 3.50 -5.52 10.28
C LEU A 71 2.55 -5.41 11.47
N VAL A 72 1.28 -5.18 11.20
CA VAL A 72 0.26 -4.99 12.26
C VAL A 72 -0.90 -5.95 12.05
N HIS A 73 -1.29 -6.64 13.12
CA HIS A 73 -2.58 -7.32 13.20
C HIS A 73 -3.37 -6.73 14.37
N VAL A 74 -4.67 -6.52 14.17
CA VAL A 74 -5.55 -5.98 15.21
C VAL A 74 -6.50 -7.07 15.67
N LEU A 75 -6.38 -7.45 16.94
CA LEU A 75 -7.29 -8.33 17.64
C LEU A 75 -8.56 -7.54 17.98
N SER A 76 -9.68 -7.93 17.36
CA SER A 76 -10.97 -7.35 17.72
C SER A 76 -11.49 -8.04 18.99
N PRO A 77 -11.95 -7.29 19.99
CA PRO A 77 -12.54 -7.89 21.18
C PRO A 77 -13.76 -8.72 20.78
N ILE A 78 -13.86 -9.92 21.34
CA ILE A 78 -15.03 -10.77 21.20
C ILE A 78 -16.08 -10.14 22.12
N VAL A 79 -17.01 -9.38 21.56
CA VAL A 79 -18.19 -8.94 22.31
C VAL A 79 -19.07 -10.17 22.55
N PRO A 80 -19.41 -10.51 23.81
CA PRO A 80 -20.42 -11.52 24.06
C PRO A 80 -21.70 -11.03 23.40
N VAL A 81 -22.18 -11.76 22.39
CA VAL A 81 -23.48 -11.48 21.80
C VAL A 81 -24.49 -11.88 22.87
N ALA A 82 -25.11 -10.88 23.51
CA ALA A 82 -26.26 -11.09 24.37
C ALA A 82 -27.37 -11.72 23.51
N GLY A 83 -27.46 -13.04 23.52
CA GLY A 83 -28.34 -13.75 22.61
C GLY A 83 -28.44 -15.24 22.89
N GLU A 84 -27.35 -16.01 22.81
CA GLU A 84 -27.50 -17.49 22.72
C GLU A 84 -26.43 -18.32 23.46
N GLY A 85 -25.56 -17.71 24.25
CA GLY A 85 -24.63 -18.50 25.07
C GLY A 85 -23.88 -17.68 26.12
N TYR A 86 -24.04 -18.06 27.39
CA TYR A 86 -23.17 -17.57 28.45
C TYR A 86 -21.78 -18.18 28.26
N VAL A 87 -20.79 -17.37 27.92
CA VAL A 87 -19.38 -17.77 27.93
C VAL A 87 -18.84 -17.50 29.33
N SER A 88 -18.36 -18.54 30.02
CA SER A 88 -17.74 -18.36 31.33
C SER A 88 -16.48 -17.49 31.20
N PRO A 89 -16.12 -16.69 32.23
CA PRO A 89 -14.90 -15.88 32.20
C PRO A 89 -13.64 -16.68 31.84
N LYS A 90 -13.52 -17.91 32.37
CA LYS A 90 -12.41 -18.81 32.06
C LYS A 90 -12.35 -19.21 30.58
N MET A 91 -13.50 -19.58 30.00
CA MET A 91 -13.57 -19.91 28.58
C MET A 91 -13.24 -18.70 27.71
N TYR A 92 -13.68 -17.50 28.11
CA TYR A 92 -13.33 -16.25 27.42
C TYR A 92 -11.81 -16.02 27.40
N ASP A 93 -11.15 -16.16 28.56
CA ASP A 93 -9.70 -15.99 28.67
C ASP A 93 -8.93 -17.01 27.81
N GLU A 94 -9.38 -18.27 27.78
CA GLU A 94 -8.81 -19.32 26.94
C GLU A 94 -8.96 -19.03 25.43
N ILE A 95 -10.13 -18.55 25.01
CA ILE A 95 -10.38 -18.14 23.62
C ILE A 95 -9.51 -16.93 23.26
N ALA A 96 -9.42 -15.93 24.14
CA ALA A 96 -8.59 -14.75 23.92
C ALA A 96 -7.11 -15.12 23.81
N ALA A 97 -6.60 -15.97 24.71
CA ALA A 97 -5.22 -16.43 24.72
C ALA A 97 -4.88 -17.23 23.45
N SER A 98 -5.74 -18.18 23.07
CA SER A 98 -5.55 -18.98 21.85
C SER A 98 -5.60 -18.14 20.58
N THR A 99 -6.51 -17.16 20.50
CA THR A 99 -6.59 -16.20 19.38
C THR A 99 -5.32 -15.37 19.27
N ARG A 100 -4.81 -14.84 20.40
CA ARG A 100 -3.56 -14.08 20.43
C ARG A 100 -2.37 -14.92 20.00
N ALA A 101 -2.25 -16.15 20.53
CA ALA A 101 -1.16 -17.07 20.19
C ALA A 101 -1.18 -17.44 18.70
N TRP A 102 -2.36 -17.71 18.13
CA TRP A 102 -2.51 -17.95 16.70
C TRP A 102 -2.07 -16.74 15.86
N ALA A 103 -2.53 -15.53 16.22
CA ALA A 103 -2.17 -14.31 15.50
C ALA A 103 -0.67 -14.02 15.58
N GLN A 104 -0.05 -14.24 16.75
CA GLN A 104 1.39 -14.09 16.92
C GLN A 104 2.15 -15.04 16.00
N LYS A 105 1.77 -16.32 15.95
CA LYS A 105 2.39 -17.31 15.05
C LYS A 105 2.27 -16.91 13.57
N GLN A 106 1.13 -16.37 13.15
CA GLN A 106 0.97 -15.87 11.79
C GLN A 106 1.87 -14.66 11.49
N LEU A 107 2.02 -13.76 12.46
CA LEU A 107 2.89 -12.60 12.34
C LEU A 107 4.37 -12.98 12.26
N ASP A 108 4.79 -13.96 13.07
CA ASP A 108 6.15 -14.51 13.05
C ASP A 108 6.48 -15.14 11.69
N ASN A 109 5.51 -15.82 11.06
CA ASN A 109 5.67 -16.35 9.70
C ASN A 109 5.89 -15.24 8.65
N LEU A 110 5.23 -14.09 8.80
CA LEU A 110 5.46 -12.94 7.91
C LEU A 110 6.82 -12.29 8.18
N LEU A 111 7.23 -12.19 9.45
CA LEU A 111 8.56 -11.69 9.82
C LEU A 111 9.68 -12.57 9.25
N ALA A 112 9.52 -13.89 9.30
CA ALA A 112 10.46 -14.83 8.69
C ALA A 112 10.57 -14.63 7.16
N GLN A 113 9.44 -14.40 6.48
CA GLN A 113 9.42 -14.10 5.04
C GLN A 113 10.10 -12.76 4.72
N ALA A 114 9.85 -11.71 5.51
CA ALA A 114 10.52 -10.41 5.36
C ALA A 114 12.04 -10.53 5.58
N LYS A 115 12.46 -11.30 6.59
CA LYS A 115 13.87 -11.61 6.86
C LYS A 115 14.52 -12.34 5.68
N LYS A 116 13.86 -13.37 5.12
CA LYS A 116 14.33 -14.08 3.92
C LYS A 116 14.49 -13.13 2.72
N ALA A 117 13.62 -12.13 2.60
CA ALA A 117 13.69 -11.09 1.57
C ALA A 117 14.73 -9.98 1.87
N ARG A 118 15.47 -10.06 2.99
CA ARG A 118 16.43 -9.06 3.48
C ARG A 118 15.80 -7.68 3.75
N VAL A 119 14.55 -7.67 4.24
CA VAL A 119 13.84 -6.46 4.66
C VAL A 119 13.81 -6.37 6.19
N ARG A 120 14.13 -5.18 6.74
CA ARG A 120 13.97 -4.93 8.18
C ARG A 120 12.50 -4.86 8.50
N ALA A 121 12.00 -5.73 9.38
CA ALA A 121 10.59 -5.75 9.75
C ALA A 121 10.36 -5.91 11.26
N LYS A 122 9.25 -5.36 11.75
CA LYS A 122 8.78 -5.51 13.14
C LYS A 122 7.29 -5.85 13.15
N GLY A 123 6.89 -6.77 14.02
CA GLY A 123 5.50 -7.20 14.18
C GLY A 123 4.86 -6.56 15.42
N PHE A 124 3.59 -6.18 15.31
CA PHE A 124 2.78 -5.67 16.41
C PHE A 124 1.38 -6.30 16.40
N LEU A 125 0.96 -6.80 17.56
CA LEU A 125 -0.44 -7.11 17.84
C LEU A 125 -1.05 -5.90 18.56
N LEU A 126 -2.14 -5.37 18.01
CA LEU A 126 -2.93 -4.30 18.61
C LEU A 126 -4.29 -4.85 19.01
N GLU A 127 -5.00 -4.13 19.88
CA GLU A 127 -6.34 -4.51 20.34
C GLU A 127 -7.34 -3.40 20.04
N GLY A 128 -8.56 -3.79 19.66
CA GLY A 128 -9.68 -2.87 19.42
C GLY A 128 -10.17 -2.88 17.97
N VAL A 129 -10.71 -1.74 17.54
CA VAL A 129 -11.32 -1.60 16.22
C VAL A 129 -10.24 -1.42 15.15
N ALA A 130 -10.22 -2.32 14.16
CA ALA A 130 -9.11 -2.44 13.20
C ALA A 130 -8.71 -1.12 12.51
N HIS A 131 -9.65 -0.41 11.87
CA HIS A 131 -9.33 0.81 11.13
C HIS A 131 -8.81 1.93 12.05
N GLU A 132 -9.38 2.10 13.24
CA GLU A 132 -8.94 3.10 14.22
C GLU A 132 -7.52 2.81 14.71
N GLN A 133 -7.24 1.55 15.07
CA GLN A 133 -5.92 1.14 15.55
C GLN A 133 -4.86 1.29 14.46
N ILE A 134 -5.19 0.95 13.21
CA ILE A 134 -4.28 1.13 12.06
C ILE A 134 -3.94 2.62 11.86
N VAL A 135 -4.95 3.50 11.85
CA VAL A 135 -4.75 4.95 11.66
C VAL A 135 -3.95 5.56 12.83
N ARG A 136 -4.30 5.20 14.07
CA ARG A 136 -3.59 5.65 15.27
C ARG A 136 -2.14 5.18 15.28
N PHE A 137 -1.90 3.93 14.89
CA PHE A 137 -0.55 3.37 14.79
C PHE A 137 0.27 4.06 13.69
N ALA A 138 -0.32 4.29 12.52
CA ALA A 138 0.33 5.01 11.42
C ALA A 138 0.76 6.42 11.84
N LYS A 139 -0.11 7.14 12.54
CA LYS A 139 0.19 8.47 13.11
C LYS A 139 1.32 8.41 14.14
N SER A 140 1.23 7.49 15.12
CA SER A 140 2.21 7.43 16.21
C SER A 140 3.61 7.00 15.75
N LYS A 141 3.69 6.10 14.76
CA LYS A 141 4.97 5.63 14.20
C LYS A 141 5.51 6.49 13.06
N ARG A 142 4.81 7.57 12.68
CA ARG A 142 5.14 8.44 11.54
C ARG A 142 5.38 7.61 10.29
N VAL A 143 4.38 6.80 9.95
CA VAL A 143 4.39 5.96 8.75
C VAL A 143 4.30 6.85 7.51
N ASP A 144 5.08 6.53 6.49
CA ASP A 144 5.12 7.28 5.23
C ASP A 144 4.18 6.68 4.18
N LEU A 145 3.86 5.39 4.29
CA LEU A 145 2.99 4.66 3.38
C LEU A 145 2.30 3.49 4.09
N VAL A 146 0.99 3.35 3.92
CA VAL A 146 0.26 2.12 4.26
C VAL A 146 0.09 1.28 3.00
N VAL A 147 0.39 -0.03 3.06
CA VAL A 147 0.14 -0.98 1.98
C VAL A 147 -0.79 -2.06 2.50
N MET A 148 -2.02 -2.15 1.97
CA MET A 148 -3.03 -3.07 2.50
C MET A 148 -3.86 -3.76 1.42
N GLY A 149 -4.45 -4.91 1.77
CA GLY A 149 -5.40 -5.60 0.91
C GLY A 149 -6.70 -4.79 0.75
N THR A 150 -7.30 -4.85 -0.43
CA THR A 150 -8.64 -4.27 -0.69
C THR A 150 -9.76 -5.04 -0.01
N HIS A 151 -9.56 -6.33 0.29
CA HIS A 151 -10.54 -7.19 0.94
C HIS A 151 -9.88 -7.99 2.06
N GLY A 152 -10.71 -8.52 2.96
CA GLY A 152 -10.27 -9.37 4.04
C GLY A 152 -10.89 -10.76 4.01
N ARG A 153 -10.97 -11.40 5.17
CA ARG A 153 -11.53 -12.76 5.38
C ARG A 153 -12.95 -12.98 4.85
N THR A 154 -13.77 -11.93 4.74
CA THR A 154 -15.17 -12.04 4.30
C THR A 154 -15.34 -12.19 2.78
N GLY A 155 -14.29 -11.96 1.98
CA GLY A 155 -14.24 -12.46 0.60
C GLY A 155 -15.32 -11.95 -0.38
N LEU A 156 -15.89 -10.75 -0.20
CA LEU A 156 -16.84 -10.16 -1.16
C LEU A 156 -16.13 -9.74 -2.46
N ALA A 157 -15.75 -10.73 -3.27
CA ALA A 157 -14.58 -10.71 -4.14
C ALA A 157 -14.70 -9.92 -5.47
N LYS A 158 -15.82 -9.28 -5.80
CA LYS A 158 -16.00 -8.82 -7.19
C LYS A 158 -15.95 -7.32 -7.46
N LEU A 159 -16.28 -6.41 -6.54
CA LEU A 159 -16.26 -4.96 -6.86
C LEU A 159 -16.01 -4.00 -5.69
N PHE A 160 -15.88 -4.46 -4.45
CA PHE A 160 -15.92 -3.56 -3.29
C PHE A 160 -14.53 -3.27 -2.71
N VAL A 161 -14.43 -2.22 -1.92
CA VAL A 161 -13.29 -2.04 -1.00
C VAL A 161 -13.83 -2.47 0.36
N GLY A 162 -13.13 -3.39 1.02
CA GLY A 162 -13.48 -3.86 2.35
C GLY A 162 -13.62 -2.68 3.32
N SER A 163 -14.59 -2.77 4.24
CA SER A 163 -14.96 -1.67 5.14
C SER A 163 -13.78 -1.09 5.91
N VAL A 164 -12.84 -1.94 6.35
CA VAL A 164 -11.60 -1.50 7.02
C VAL A 164 -10.70 -0.73 6.06
N ALA A 165 -10.47 -1.23 4.85
CA ALA A 165 -9.62 -0.56 3.86
C ALA A 165 -10.17 0.80 3.46
N ALA A 166 -11.48 0.90 3.21
CA ALA A 166 -12.13 2.18 2.89
C ALA A 166 -11.96 3.21 4.01
N ARG A 167 -12.18 2.81 5.26
CA ARG A 167 -12.02 3.70 6.43
C ARG A 167 -10.57 4.11 6.67
N VAL A 168 -9.61 3.22 6.43
CA VAL A 168 -8.18 3.56 6.52
C VAL A 168 -7.78 4.54 5.41
N VAL A 169 -8.19 4.32 4.17
CA VAL A 169 -7.93 5.24 3.05
C VAL A 169 -8.47 6.64 3.35
N ALA A 170 -9.66 6.74 3.95
CA ALA A 170 -10.29 8.02 4.26
C ALA A 170 -9.60 8.80 5.41
N ALA A 171 -8.94 8.11 6.35
CA ALA A 171 -8.49 8.72 7.61
C ALA A 171 -6.97 8.63 7.87
N ALA A 172 -6.21 7.89 7.06
CA ALA A 172 -4.78 7.74 7.26
C ALA A 172 -4.03 9.08 7.12
N PRO A 173 -3.02 9.35 7.96
CA PRO A 173 -2.23 10.58 7.87
C PRO A 173 -1.20 10.57 6.73
N CYS A 174 -1.18 9.52 5.93
CA CYS A 174 -0.20 9.27 4.88
C CYS A 174 -0.86 8.53 3.71
N PRO A 175 -0.23 8.51 2.52
CA PRO A 175 -0.75 7.75 1.38
C PRO A 175 -1.04 6.28 1.72
N VAL A 176 -2.10 5.75 1.11
CA VAL A 176 -2.51 4.35 1.25
C VAL A 176 -2.52 3.69 -0.12
N LEU A 177 -1.71 2.64 -0.28
CA LEU A 177 -1.71 1.77 -1.44
C LEU A 177 -2.57 0.54 -1.15
N THR A 178 -3.68 0.42 -1.88
CA THR A 178 -4.53 -0.77 -1.80
C THR A 178 -4.19 -1.77 -2.90
N VAL A 179 -4.05 -3.04 -2.54
CA VAL A 179 -3.72 -4.14 -3.47
C VAL A 179 -4.91 -5.08 -3.59
N ARG A 180 -5.29 -5.43 -4.82
CA ARG A 180 -6.31 -6.45 -5.09
C ARG A 180 -5.70 -7.84 -4.95
N GLY A 181 -6.41 -8.72 -4.24
CA GLY A 181 -6.12 -10.16 -4.27
C GLY A 181 -6.35 -10.69 -5.68
N LYS A 182 -5.53 -11.65 -6.09
CA LYS A 182 -5.82 -12.49 -7.26
C LYS A 182 -6.69 -13.65 -6.83
#